data_AF-A0A9E4AH87-F1
#
_entry.id   AF-A0A9E4AH87-F1
#
_cell.length_a   1.000
_cell.length_b   1.000
_cell.length_c   1.000
_cell.angle_alpha   90.00
_cell.angle_beta   90.00
_cell.angle_gamma   90.00
#
_symmetry.space_group_name_H-M   'P 1'
#
loop_
_entity.id
_entity.type
_entity.pdbx_description
1 polymer ?
#
loop_
_entity_poly.entity_id
_entity_poly.type
_entity_poly.pdbx_seq_one_letter_code
_entity_poly.pdbx_strand_id
1 'polypeptide(L)'
;MTPEVALQKREQVIRDGYCVVDDVLAEDFLQELREESERLIAGHEPPPDVRYQGQHVGVRGADNPIIQKLLDWQPSRVALEQMGFGDFESTGGIIILTKDPDEPALYWHQDWMLWNDPMSCSPWPQTIG
;
A
#
# COMPACT_ATOMS: atom_id res chain seq x y z
N MET A 1 19.04 2.45 1.37
CA MET A 1 19.10 3.84 1.85
C MET A 1 20.25 3.97 2.86
N THR A 2 20.89 5.15 3.01
CA THR A 2 21.91 5.33 4.06
C THR A 2 21.23 5.58 5.42
N PRO A 3 21.92 5.37 6.56
CA PRO A 3 21.34 5.63 7.88
C PRO A 3 20.82 7.06 8.06
N GLU A 4 21.52 8.06 7.52
CA GLU A 4 21.14 9.48 7.61
C GLU A 4 19.84 9.75 6.85
N VAL A 5 19.72 9.21 5.64
CA VAL A 5 18.50 9.34 4.83
C VAL A 5 17.34 8.59 5.50
N ALA A 6 17.60 7.42 6.09
CA ALA A 6 16.58 6.66 6.81
C ALA A 6 16.03 7.43 8.01
N LEU A 7 16.90 8.09 8.77
CA LEU A 7 16.49 8.96 9.88
C LEU A 7 15.65 10.14 9.40
N GLN A 8 16.05 10.80 8.31
CA GLN A 8 15.29 11.91 7.72
C GLN A 8 13.90 11.46 7.25
N LYS A 9 13.80 10.31 6.59
CA LYS A 9 12.50 9.75 6.15
C LYS A 9 11.62 9.38 7.33
N ARG A 10 12.19 8.80 8.40
CA ARG A 10 11.46 8.54 9.66
C ARG A 10 10.90 9.83 10.26
N GLU A 11 11.71 10.88 10.35
CA GLU A 11 11.24 12.18 10.86
C GLU A 11 10.15 12.79 9.97
N GLN A 12 10.22 12.57 8.65
CA GLN A 12 9.19 12.99 7.72
C GLN A 12 7.86 12.27 7.97
N VAL A 13 7.89 10.94 8.15
CA VAL A 13 6.69 10.17 8.51
C VAL A 13 6.07 10.68 9.81
N ILE A 14 6.87 10.94 10.84
CA ILE A 14 6.37 11.43 12.14
C ILE A 14 5.73 12.82 12.02
N ARG A 15 6.28 13.70 11.19
CA ARG A 15 5.85 15.09 11.05
C ARG A 15 4.68 15.25 10.08
N ASP A 16 4.77 14.62 8.93
CA ASP A 16 3.92 14.84 7.77
C ASP A 16 2.92 13.69 7.54
N GLY A 17 3.11 12.56 8.23
CA GLY A 17 2.29 11.35 8.07
C GLY A 17 2.67 10.48 6.88
N TYR A 18 3.69 10.85 6.09
CA TYR A 18 4.18 10.06 4.96
C TYR A 18 5.64 10.37 4.63
N CYS A 19 6.26 9.51 3.83
CA CYS A 19 7.51 9.80 3.14
C CYS A 19 7.54 9.06 1.79
N VAL A 20 8.50 9.41 0.93
CA VAL A 20 8.72 8.72 -0.35
C VAL A 20 10.04 7.98 -0.30
N VAL A 21 10.05 6.70 -0.68
CA VAL A 21 11.28 5.93 -0.88
C VAL A 21 11.36 5.60 -2.36
N ASP A 22 12.33 6.18 -3.05
CA ASP A 22 12.53 6.02 -4.48
C ASP A 22 13.13 4.64 -4.80
N ASP A 23 12.90 4.16 -6.03
CA ASP A 23 13.53 2.97 -6.60
C ASP A 23 13.40 1.67 -5.75
N VAL A 24 12.27 1.53 -5.04
CA VAL A 24 12.00 0.34 -4.22
C VAL A 24 11.71 -0.89 -5.07
N LEU A 25 10.96 -0.72 -6.16
CA LEU A 25 10.67 -1.78 -7.11
C LEU A 25 11.74 -1.80 -8.20
N ALA A 26 12.22 -3.00 -8.53
CA ALA A 26 13.07 -3.18 -9.70
C ALA A 26 12.21 -3.03 -10.98
N GLU A 27 12.80 -2.50 -12.05
CA GLU A 27 12.08 -2.18 -13.30
C GLU A 27 11.37 -3.40 -13.91
N ASP A 28 12.01 -4.56 -13.87
CA ASP A 28 11.44 -5.83 -14.32
C ASP A 28 10.21 -6.21 -13.51
N PHE A 29 10.28 -6.11 -12.18
CA PHE A 29 9.15 -6.42 -11.32
C PHE A 29 8.03 -5.37 -11.42
N LEU A 30 8.37 -4.09 -11.63
CA LEU A 30 7.39 -3.04 -11.91
C LEU A 30 6.60 -3.36 -13.19
N GLN A 31 7.26 -3.87 -14.23
CA GLN A 31 6.60 -4.29 -15.45
C GLN A 31 5.70 -5.51 -15.23
N GLU A 32 6.15 -6.53 -14.48
CA GLU A 32 5.29 -7.67 -14.07
C GLU A 32 4.03 -7.20 -13.33
N LEU A 33 4.17 -6.27 -12.40
CA LEU A 33 3.05 -5.71 -11.64
C LEU A 33 2.08 -4.93 -12.53
N ARG A 34 2.59 -4.18 -13.52
CA ARG A 34 1.77 -3.46 -14.49
C ARG A 34 0.91 -4.43 -15.30
N GLU A 35 1.53 -5.44 -15.89
CA GLU A 35 0.81 -6.44 -16.70
C GLU A 35 -0.25 -7.18 -15.88
N GLU A 36 0.10 -7.57 -14.66
CA GLU A 36 -0.84 -8.28 -13.79
C GLU A 36 -1.99 -7.41 -13.31
N SER A 37 -1.72 -6.15 -12.95
CA SER A 37 -2.78 -5.21 -12.56
C SER A 37 -3.72 -4.92 -13.73
N GLU A 38 -3.20 -4.70 -14.95
CA GLU A 38 -4.02 -4.55 -16.16
C GLU A 38 -4.92 -5.78 -16.39
N ARG A 39 -4.37 -7.00 -16.23
CA ARG A 39 -5.13 -8.25 -16.36
C ARG A 39 -6.24 -8.36 -15.32
N LEU A 40 -5.96 -8.01 -14.07
CA LEU A 40 -6.93 -8.07 -12.96
C LEU A 40 -8.05 -7.03 -13.15
N ILE A 41 -7.69 -5.82 -13.58
CA ILE A 41 -8.63 -4.74 -13.86
C ILE A 41 -9.56 -5.11 -15.02
N ALA A 42 -9.01 -5.63 -16.12
CA ALA A 42 -9.80 -6.04 -17.29
C ALA A 42 -10.82 -7.15 -16.97
N GLY A 43 -10.54 -7.99 -15.97
CA GLY A 43 -11.42 -9.05 -15.50
C GLY A 43 -12.40 -8.64 -14.39
N HIS A 44 -12.36 -7.39 -13.93
CA HIS A 44 -13.18 -6.92 -12.81
C HIS A 44 -14.43 -6.16 -13.28
N GLU A 45 -15.61 -6.65 -12.94
CA GLU A 45 -16.86 -5.91 -13.10
C GLU A 45 -17.20 -5.19 -11.78
N PRO A 46 -17.24 -3.84 -11.76
CA PRO A 46 -17.53 -3.10 -10.55
C PRO A 46 -19.00 -3.33 -10.13
N PRO A 47 -19.28 -3.47 -8.82
CA PRO A 47 -20.64 -3.47 -8.31
C PRO A 47 -21.44 -2.23 -8.77
N PRO A 48 -22.74 -2.35 -9.07
CA PRO A 48 -23.54 -1.25 -9.64
C PRO A 48 -23.57 0.02 -8.78
N ASP A 49 -23.39 -0.13 -7.47
CA ASP A 49 -23.44 0.92 -6.44
C ASP A 49 -22.13 1.69 -6.25
N VAL A 50 -21.01 1.23 -6.80
CA VAL A 50 -19.68 1.89 -6.64
C VAL A 50 -19.13 2.49 -7.93
N ARG A 51 -19.96 2.59 -8.98
CA ARG A 51 -19.57 3.02 -10.35
C ARG A 51 -18.81 4.36 -10.44
N TYR A 52 -18.94 5.25 -9.46
CA TYR A 52 -18.35 6.61 -9.49
C TYR A 52 -17.24 6.83 -8.46
N GLN A 53 -16.74 5.77 -7.78
CA GLN A 53 -15.75 5.89 -6.71
C GLN A 53 -14.34 5.42 -7.14
N GLY A 54 -14.11 5.18 -8.43
CA GLY A 54 -12.96 4.42 -8.93
C GLY A 54 -13.17 2.92 -8.72
N GLN A 55 -12.31 2.09 -9.31
CA GLN A 55 -12.40 0.63 -9.11
C GLN A 55 -11.51 0.23 -7.93
N HIS A 56 -12.07 -0.57 -7.02
CA HIS A 56 -11.34 -1.21 -5.93
C HIS A 56 -11.22 -2.70 -6.25
N VAL A 57 -10.09 -3.12 -6.83
CA VAL A 57 -9.83 -4.53 -7.08
C VAL A 57 -9.04 -5.09 -5.91
N GLY A 58 -9.74 -5.77 -4.99
CA GLY A 58 -9.13 -6.46 -3.86
C GLY A 58 -8.53 -7.79 -4.28
N VAL A 59 -7.25 -8.01 -3.99
CA VAL A 59 -6.54 -9.25 -4.36
C VAL A 59 -5.71 -9.74 -3.18
N ARG A 60 -5.82 -11.03 -2.87
CA ARG A 60 -5.01 -11.70 -1.86
C ARG A 60 -3.74 -12.26 -2.48
N GLY A 61 -2.62 -12.18 -1.76
CA GLY A 61 -1.37 -12.81 -2.17
C GLY A 61 -1.51 -14.33 -2.33
N ALA A 62 -2.27 -14.98 -1.44
CA ALA A 62 -2.54 -16.42 -1.51
C ALA A 62 -3.18 -16.88 -2.83
N ASP A 63 -3.91 -15.98 -3.52
CA ASP A 63 -4.60 -16.27 -4.77
C ASP A 63 -3.81 -15.80 -6.01
N ASN A 64 -2.72 -15.04 -5.80
CA ASN A 64 -1.96 -14.41 -6.88
C ASN A 64 -0.46 -14.33 -6.55
N PRO A 65 0.40 -15.08 -7.26
CA PRO A 65 1.83 -15.16 -6.95
C PRO A 65 2.58 -13.85 -7.18
N ILE A 66 2.14 -13.00 -8.11
CA ILE A 66 2.76 -11.68 -8.35
C ILE A 66 2.43 -10.74 -7.19
N ILE A 67 1.20 -10.78 -6.68
CA ILE A 67 0.81 -10.01 -5.49
C ILE A 67 1.52 -10.55 -4.24
N GLN A 68 1.65 -11.87 -4.09
CA GLN A 68 2.44 -12.45 -2.99
C GLN A 68 3.89 -11.97 -3.03
N LYS A 69 4.51 -11.96 -4.22
CA LYS A 69 5.86 -11.42 -4.41
C LYS A 69 5.97 -9.94 -4.01
N LEU A 70 4.94 -9.13 -4.23
CA LEU A 70 4.90 -7.74 -3.78
C LEU A 70 4.81 -7.62 -2.25
N LEU A 71 3.96 -8.43 -1.61
CA LEU A 71 3.82 -8.47 -0.15
C LEU A 71 5.11 -8.94 0.55
N ASP A 72 5.87 -9.80 -0.12
CA ASP A 72 7.17 -10.32 0.35
C ASP A 72 8.36 -9.53 -0.21
N TRP A 73 8.15 -8.39 -0.87
CA TRP A 73 9.21 -7.67 -1.56
C TRP A 73 10.27 -7.15 -0.58
N GLN A 74 11.44 -7.82 -0.58
CA GLN A 74 12.49 -7.58 0.41
C GLN A 74 12.97 -6.12 0.44
N PRO A 75 13.16 -5.40 -0.69
CA PRO A 75 13.53 -3.99 -0.65
C PRO A 75 12.57 -3.09 0.14
N SER A 76 11.26 -3.36 0.08
CA SER A 76 10.27 -2.63 0.87
C SER A 76 10.46 -2.88 2.38
N ARG A 77 10.70 -4.15 2.76
CA ARG A 77 10.96 -4.52 4.17
C ARG A 77 12.23 -3.90 4.69
N VAL A 78 13.32 -3.95 3.92
CA VAL A 78 14.60 -3.33 4.29
C VAL A 78 14.45 -1.82 4.46
N ALA A 79 13.67 -1.15 3.60
CA ALA A 79 13.42 0.29 3.76
C ALA A 79 12.67 0.59 5.07
N LEU A 80 11.62 -0.17 5.39
CA LEU A 80 10.87 -0.05 6.64
C LEU A 80 11.75 -0.31 7.87
N GLU A 81 12.56 -1.38 7.85
CA GLU A 81 13.51 -1.70 8.91
C GLU A 81 14.54 -0.58 9.12
N GLN A 82 15.10 -0.04 8.04
CA GLN A 82 16.05 1.08 8.10
C GLN A 82 15.43 2.34 8.72
N MET A 83 14.14 2.58 8.49
CA MET A 83 13.38 3.67 9.11
C MET A 83 12.91 3.37 10.54
N GLY A 84 13.15 2.15 11.06
CA GLY A 84 12.71 1.71 12.38
C GLY A 84 11.22 1.37 12.46
N PHE A 85 10.65 0.85 11.38
CA PHE A 85 9.28 0.33 11.24
C PHE A 85 9.30 -1.17 10.85
N GLY A 86 10.28 -1.91 11.37
CA GLY A 86 10.53 -3.31 10.99
C GLY A 86 9.57 -4.34 11.58
N ASP A 87 8.66 -3.92 12.46
CA ASP A 87 7.57 -4.73 13.03
C ASP A 87 6.32 -4.77 12.14
N PHE A 88 6.43 -4.27 10.91
CA PHE A 88 5.34 -4.28 9.93
C PHE A 88 4.99 -5.70 9.47
N GLU A 89 3.71 -6.06 9.60
CA GLU A 89 3.12 -7.27 9.03
C GLU A 89 2.10 -6.92 7.95
N SER A 90 2.14 -7.64 6.83
CA SER A 90 1.12 -7.53 5.80
C SER A 90 -0.17 -8.22 6.25
N THR A 91 -1.32 -7.64 5.89
CA THR A 91 -2.64 -8.25 6.06
C THR A 91 -2.95 -9.31 4.99
N GLY A 92 -1.99 -9.64 4.11
CA GLY A 92 -2.10 -10.73 3.13
C GLY A 92 -2.76 -10.35 1.80
N GLY A 93 -3.06 -9.08 1.56
CA GLY A 93 -3.65 -8.61 0.31
C GLY A 93 -3.39 -7.14 0.02
N ILE A 94 -3.81 -6.71 -1.17
CA ILE A 94 -3.76 -5.32 -1.62
C ILE A 94 -5.11 -4.90 -2.20
N ILE A 95 -5.28 -3.59 -2.32
CA ILE A 95 -6.33 -2.98 -3.12
C ILE A 95 -5.65 -2.27 -4.29
N ILE A 96 -6.01 -2.64 -5.51
CA ILE A 96 -5.62 -1.90 -6.71
C ILE A 96 -6.67 -0.81 -6.91
N LEU A 97 -6.21 0.44 -6.96
CA LEU A 97 -7.04 1.62 -7.20
C LEU A 97 -6.87 2.08 -8.64
N THR A 98 -7.96 2.15 -9.39
CA THR A 98 -7.97 2.73 -10.74
C THR A 98 -8.80 4.00 -10.76
N LYS A 99 -8.38 4.95 -11.60
CA LYS A 99 -9.16 6.14 -11.94
C LYS A 99 -9.13 6.34 -13.45
N ASP A 100 -10.30 6.47 -14.05
CA ASP A 100 -10.39 6.84 -15.46
C ASP A 100 -9.95 8.30 -15.68
N PRO A 101 -9.52 8.66 -16.91
CA PRO A 101 -9.30 10.05 -17.26
C PRO A 101 -10.53 10.92 -16.94
N ASP A 102 -10.28 12.14 -16.46
CA ASP A 102 -11.31 13.13 -16.13
C ASP A 102 -12.25 12.79 -14.94
N GLU A 103 -11.97 11.70 -14.20
CA GLU A 103 -12.69 11.43 -12.96
C GLU A 103 -12.44 12.51 -11.89
N PRO A 104 -13.47 12.86 -11.10
CA PRO A 104 -13.32 13.85 -10.04
C PRO A 104 -12.27 13.40 -9.01
N ALA A 105 -11.60 14.37 -8.38
CA ALA A 105 -10.73 14.10 -7.25
C ALA A 105 -11.52 13.40 -6.12
N LEU A 106 -10.87 12.48 -5.41
CA LEU A 106 -11.45 11.92 -4.19
C LEU A 106 -11.50 13.03 -3.14
N TYR A 107 -12.52 13.00 -2.29
CA TYR A 107 -12.58 13.90 -1.13
C TYR A 107 -11.51 13.49 -0.10
N TRP A 108 -11.11 14.42 0.76
CA TRP A 108 -10.17 14.16 1.85
C TRP A 108 -10.74 13.11 2.82
N HIS A 109 -10.04 11.99 2.98
CA HIS A 109 -10.38 10.93 3.90
C HIS A 109 -9.12 10.30 4.51
N GLN A 110 -9.32 9.40 5.46
CA GLN A 110 -8.30 8.57 6.08
C GLN A 110 -8.69 7.11 5.86
N ASP A 111 -7.73 6.26 5.50
CA ASP A 111 -8.01 4.84 5.23
C ASP A 111 -8.24 4.02 6.51
N TRP A 112 -7.67 4.46 7.63
CA TRP A 112 -7.85 3.82 8.93
C TRP A 112 -9.16 4.28 9.59
N MET A 113 -10.15 3.40 9.63
CA MET A 113 -11.51 3.69 10.12
C MET A 113 -11.57 4.00 11.62
N LEU A 114 -10.54 3.64 12.40
CA LEU A 114 -10.50 3.84 13.85
C LEU A 114 -9.54 4.96 14.26
N TRP A 115 -9.19 5.89 13.35
CA TRP A 115 -8.23 6.96 13.63
C TRP A 115 -8.50 7.75 14.91
N ASN A 116 -9.78 8.02 15.21
CA ASN A 116 -10.19 8.75 16.42
C ASN A 116 -10.39 7.86 17.65
N ASP A 117 -10.27 6.54 17.51
CA ASP A 117 -10.35 5.62 18.65
C ASP A 117 -9.04 5.67 19.46
N PRO A 118 -9.08 5.70 20.80
CA PRO A 118 -7.88 5.64 21.65
C PRO A 118 -6.93 4.48 21.32
N MET A 119 -7.44 3.39 20.74
CA MET A 119 -6.65 2.26 20.25
C MET A 119 -5.61 2.66 19.19
N SER A 120 -5.84 3.74 18.43
CA SER A 120 -4.87 4.27 17.47
C SER A 120 -3.60 4.83 18.13
N CYS A 121 -3.66 5.15 19.42
CA CYS A 121 -2.51 5.58 20.22
C CYS A 121 -1.89 4.43 21.03
N SER A 122 -2.39 3.20 20.88
CA SER A 122 -1.91 2.03 21.60
C SER A 122 -0.52 1.61 21.10
N PRO A 123 0.41 1.19 21.99
CA PRO A 123 1.70 0.63 21.59
C PRO A 123 1.59 -0.82 21.07
N TRP A 124 0.40 -1.42 21.12
CA TRP A 124 0.15 -2.80 20.71
C TRP A 124 -0.32 -2.87 19.25
N PRO A 125 0.04 -3.91 18.49
CA PRO A 125 -0.44 -4.09 17.12
C PRO A 125 -1.97 -4.10 17.09
N GLN A 126 -2.53 -3.29 16.19
CA GLN A 126 -3.97 -3.02 16.10
C GLN A 126 -4.73 -4.09 15.32
N THR A 127 -4.01 -4.94 14.58
CA THR A 127 -4.52 -6.14 13.93
C THR A 127 -3.62 -7.29 14.31
N ILE A 128 -4.21 -8.39 14.81
CA ILE A 128 -3.50 -9.64 15.11
C ILE A 128 -3.78 -10.56 13.92
N GLY A 129 -2.73 -10.94 13.19
CA GLY A 129 -2.79 -11.92 12.09
C GLY A 129 -2.83 -13.36 12.57
#